data_AF-A0A973SV75-F1
#
_entry.id   AF-A0A973SV75-F1
#
_cell.length_a   1.000
_cell.length_b   1.000
_cell.length_c   1.000
_cell.angle_alpha   90.00
_cell.angle_beta   90.00
_cell.angle_gamma   90.00
#
_symmetry.space_group_name_H-M   'P 1'
#
loop_
_entity.id
_entity.type
_entity.pdbx_description
1 polymer ?
#
loop_
_entity_poly.entity_id
_entity_poly.type
_entity_poly.pdbx_seq_one_letter_code
_entity_poly.pdbx_strand_id
1 'polypeptide(L)'
;MTEDVVARLAEHGVDVPGGARPAALGGGVTAWCFPSQGEQALGWWERVRALHPVTGIWPVLLPAPSFGGIRQADRGTGPAERLAAGLALDAEALLNPKGGFGELDDRAVEAMLAEWPGGEAGGEFDEEDEDYGPERIDRTVLTHVRGAPAPAQVALIEAGEGWQVPTLLDFGGWNQCPEPPAHAPVLRRWYERYGAEVVWVSHDALLLAMTRPPVTRRQALAFAWEYPSYCLDGMDAYGADDIPDLASCLIDAEVVRFWWD
;
A
#
# COMPACT_ATOMS: atom_id res chain seq x y z
N MET A 1 -15.89 10.96 20.58
CA MET A 1 -15.72 9.71 19.81
C MET A 1 -14.28 9.19 19.84
N THR A 2 -13.26 10.01 20.09
CA THR A 2 -11.86 9.56 20.11
C THR A 2 -11.44 8.77 21.36
N GLU A 3 -11.89 9.11 22.57
CA GLU A 3 -11.47 8.41 23.81
C GLU A 3 -11.75 6.90 23.82
N ASP A 4 -12.70 6.43 23.00
CA ASP A 4 -13.10 5.03 22.87
C ASP A 4 -12.04 4.13 22.21
N VAL A 5 -11.17 4.69 21.36
CA VAL A 5 -10.13 3.92 20.64
C VAL A 5 -9.14 3.27 21.62
N VAL A 6 -8.65 4.03 22.59
CA VAL A 6 -7.66 3.53 23.57
C VAL A 6 -8.30 2.50 24.50
N ALA A 7 -9.54 2.75 24.94
CA ALA A 7 -10.28 1.84 25.83
C ALA A 7 -10.52 0.47 25.16
N ARG A 8 -11.00 0.45 23.91
CA ARG A 8 -11.23 -0.80 23.17
C ARG A 8 -9.96 -1.64 22.99
N LEU A 9 -8.80 -1.02 22.77
CA LEU A 9 -7.53 -1.76 22.70
C LEU A 9 -7.11 -2.32 24.07
N ALA A 10 -7.30 -1.55 25.14
CA ALA A 10 -6.97 -1.98 26.49
C ALA A 10 -7.83 -3.19 26.94
N GLU A 11 -9.10 -3.25 26.55
CA GLU A 11 -9.99 -4.41 26.79
C GLU A 11 -9.44 -5.73 26.20
N HIS A 12 -8.59 -5.62 25.18
CA HIS A 12 -7.92 -6.75 24.52
C HIS A 12 -6.42 -6.85 24.86
N GLY A 13 -5.98 -6.20 25.94
CA GLY A 13 -4.62 -6.31 26.48
C GLY A 13 -3.57 -5.50 25.72
N VAL A 14 -3.98 -4.48 24.96
CA VAL A 14 -3.07 -3.56 24.25
C VAL A 14 -3.15 -2.17 24.87
N ASP A 15 -2.23 -1.89 25.78
CA ASP A 15 -2.10 -0.59 26.44
C ASP A 15 -1.39 0.42 25.54
N VAL A 16 -2.14 1.36 24.96
CA VAL A 16 -1.59 2.46 24.15
C VAL A 16 -0.64 3.31 25.00
N PRO A 17 0.55 3.72 24.50
CA PRO A 17 1.51 4.49 25.29
C PRO A 17 0.91 5.81 25.82
N GLY A 18 1.22 6.16 27.08
CA GLY A 18 0.66 7.34 27.76
C GLY A 18 0.96 8.70 27.12
N GLY A 19 1.85 8.76 26.12
CA GLY A 19 2.12 9.95 25.29
C GLY A 19 1.27 10.05 24.02
N ALA A 20 0.36 9.10 23.79
CA ALA A 20 -0.56 9.16 22.67
C ALA A 20 -1.50 10.36 22.78
N ARG A 21 -1.85 10.96 21.64
CA ARG A 21 -2.76 12.11 21.59
C ARG A 21 -3.57 12.11 20.30
N PRO A 22 -4.81 12.64 20.32
CA PRO A 22 -5.56 12.88 19.10
C PRO A 22 -4.80 13.85 18.18
N ALA A 23 -4.69 13.51 16.91
CA ALA A 23 -4.15 14.37 15.87
C ALA A 23 -5.04 14.32 14.62
N ALA A 24 -5.21 15.46 13.97
CA ALA A 24 -5.83 15.53 12.65
C ALA A 24 -4.84 14.96 11.62
N LEU A 25 -5.26 13.95 10.88
CA LEU A 25 -4.41 13.28 9.88
C LEU A 25 -4.68 13.79 8.47
N GLY A 26 -5.96 13.89 8.10
CA GLY A 26 -6.39 14.42 6.82
C GLY A 26 -7.84 14.13 6.50
N GLY A 27 -8.45 14.90 5.60
CA GLY A 27 -9.80 14.64 5.13
C GLY A 27 -10.90 14.74 6.21
N GLY A 28 -10.63 15.38 7.34
CA GLY A 28 -11.53 15.38 8.50
C GLY A 28 -11.39 14.16 9.43
N VAL A 29 -10.40 13.29 9.20
CA VAL A 29 -10.07 12.17 10.10
C VAL A 29 -9.17 12.64 11.24
N THR A 30 -9.57 12.28 12.46
CA THR A 30 -8.76 12.42 13.68
C THR A 30 -8.48 11.05 14.25
N ALA A 31 -7.24 10.78 14.63
CA ALA A 31 -6.82 9.50 15.19
C ALA A 31 -5.89 9.69 16.39
N TRP A 32 -5.84 8.71 17.29
CA TRP A 32 -4.80 8.68 18.31
C TRP A 32 -3.46 8.34 17.68
N CYS A 33 -2.47 9.20 17.91
CA CYS A 33 -1.14 9.04 17.37
C CYS A 33 -0.11 9.04 18.49
N PHE A 34 0.92 8.20 18.36
CA PHE A 34 2.07 8.18 19.26
C PHE A 34 3.37 7.89 18.50
N PRO A 35 4.52 8.38 18.98
CA PRO A 35 5.81 8.10 18.37
C PRO A 35 6.20 6.62 18.56
N SER A 36 6.75 6.03 17.51
CA SER A 36 7.39 4.71 17.52
C SER A 36 8.36 4.63 16.34
N GLN A 37 9.25 3.65 16.26
CA GLN A 37 10.18 3.58 15.14
C GLN A 37 10.65 2.17 14.77
N GLY A 38 11.00 2.01 13.49
CA GLY A 38 11.51 0.76 12.92
C GLY A 38 10.66 -0.45 13.30
N GLU A 39 11.32 -1.51 13.75
CA GLU A 39 10.67 -2.76 14.19
C GLU A 39 9.62 -2.56 15.29
N GLN A 40 9.79 -1.57 16.19
CA GLN A 40 8.79 -1.34 17.23
C GLN A 40 7.49 -0.81 16.64
N ALA A 41 7.56 0.04 15.61
CA ALA A 41 6.39 0.58 14.96
C ALA A 41 5.68 -0.51 14.14
N LEU A 42 6.44 -1.33 13.42
CA LEU A 42 5.87 -2.48 12.70
C LEU A 42 5.21 -3.47 13.68
N GLY A 43 5.84 -3.77 14.82
CA GLY A 43 5.22 -4.61 15.86
C GLY A 43 3.98 -3.98 16.51
N TRP A 44 3.83 -2.66 16.51
CA TRP A 44 2.57 -2.00 16.87
C TRP A 44 1.50 -2.21 15.80
N TRP A 45 1.87 -2.05 14.52
CA TRP A 45 0.99 -2.29 13.40
C TRP A 45 0.45 -3.72 13.42
N GLU A 46 1.32 -4.73 13.55
CA GLU A 46 0.92 -6.14 13.57
C GLU A 46 -0.04 -6.46 14.72
N ARG A 47 0.26 -5.99 15.94
CA ARG A 47 -0.58 -6.25 17.13
C ARG A 47 -1.96 -5.63 17.01
N VAL A 48 -2.06 -4.38 16.58
CA VAL A 48 -3.36 -3.71 16.44
C VAL A 48 -4.13 -4.26 15.24
N ARG A 49 -3.46 -4.56 14.12
CA ARG A 49 -4.06 -5.21 12.95
C ARG A 49 -4.68 -6.57 13.31
N ALA A 50 -4.06 -7.35 14.19
CA ALA A 50 -4.63 -8.60 14.67
C ALA A 50 -5.94 -8.42 15.49
N LEU A 51 -6.14 -7.25 16.10
CA LEU A 51 -7.32 -6.90 16.88
C LEU A 51 -8.37 -6.11 16.08
N HIS A 52 -8.07 -5.70 14.85
CA HIS A 52 -9.00 -4.94 14.01
C HIS A 52 -10.39 -5.59 13.88
N PRO A 53 -10.54 -6.92 13.67
CA PRO A 53 -11.87 -7.54 13.52
C PRO A 53 -12.81 -7.37 14.71
N VAL A 54 -12.28 -7.13 15.92
CA VAL A 54 -13.08 -6.94 17.14
C VAL A 54 -13.09 -5.49 17.63
N THR A 55 -12.10 -4.69 17.25
CA THR A 55 -11.99 -3.29 17.70
C THR A 55 -12.45 -2.26 16.66
N GLY A 56 -12.43 -2.60 15.37
CA GLY A 56 -12.63 -1.65 14.27
C GLY A 56 -11.50 -0.62 14.11
N ILE A 57 -10.34 -0.87 14.75
CA ILE A 57 -9.19 0.04 14.73
C ILE A 57 -8.13 -0.52 13.80
N TRP A 58 -7.80 0.24 12.76
CA TRP A 58 -6.72 -0.07 11.84
C TRP A 58 -5.47 0.78 12.17
N PRO A 59 -4.30 0.16 12.37
CA PRO A 59 -3.07 0.90 12.58
C PRO A 59 -2.48 1.37 11.24
N VAL A 60 -1.93 2.57 11.21
CA VAL A 60 -1.19 3.10 10.06
C VAL A 60 0.13 3.68 10.54
N LEU A 61 1.18 3.32 9.84
CA LEU A 61 2.53 3.84 10.06
C LEU A 61 2.69 5.13 9.26
N LEU A 62 3.21 6.16 9.92
CA LEU A 62 3.38 7.49 9.33
C LEU A 62 4.85 7.93 9.44
N PRO A 63 5.35 8.73 8.48
CA PRO A 63 6.66 9.36 8.61
C PRO A 63 6.71 10.29 9.84
N ALA A 64 7.93 10.73 10.19
CA ALA A 64 8.09 11.75 11.22
C ALA A 64 7.41 13.05 10.78
N PRO A 65 6.80 13.82 11.70
CA PRO A 65 6.11 15.07 11.34
C PRO A 65 6.97 16.05 10.54
N SER A 66 8.30 16.00 10.73
CA SER A 66 9.28 16.82 10.02
C SER A 66 9.41 16.49 8.52
N PHE A 67 9.00 15.30 8.09
CA PHE A 67 8.98 14.86 6.69
C PHE A 67 7.65 15.14 6.00
N GLY A 68 6.78 15.94 6.62
CA GLY A 68 5.44 16.23 6.13
C GLY A 68 4.38 15.25 6.65
N GLY A 69 3.12 15.64 6.47
CA GLY A 69 1.96 14.80 6.78
C GLY A 69 1.43 14.08 5.53
N ILE A 70 0.23 13.53 5.64
CA ILE A 70 -0.49 12.94 4.51
C ILE A 70 -0.93 14.07 3.58
N ARG A 71 -0.59 13.97 2.28
CA ARG A 71 -0.97 14.96 1.27
C ARG A 71 -2.39 14.68 0.77
N GLN A 72 -3.25 15.69 0.88
CA GLN A 72 -4.68 15.57 0.63
C GLN A 72 -5.08 16.15 -0.73
N ALA A 73 -6.23 15.69 -1.25
CA ALA A 73 -6.85 16.27 -2.44
C ALA A 73 -7.58 17.60 -2.14
N ASP A 74 -7.98 17.81 -0.88
CA ASP A 74 -8.63 19.02 -0.36
C ASP A 74 -9.92 19.38 -1.13
N ARG A 75 -10.72 18.36 -1.46
CA ARG A 75 -11.99 18.52 -2.21
C ARG A 75 -13.17 18.98 -1.36
N GLY A 76 -13.00 19.08 -0.04
CA GLY A 76 -14.02 19.55 0.90
C GLY A 76 -15.11 18.53 1.26
N THR A 77 -14.97 17.28 0.84
CA THR A 77 -15.90 16.18 1.17
C THR A 77 -15.55 15.50 2.49
N GLY A 78 -16.55 14.97 3.18
CA GLY A 78 -16.36 14.24 4.44
C GLY A 78 -15.90 12.78 4.22
N PRO A 79 -15.27 12.12 5.21
CA PRO A 79 -14.78 10.74 5.07
C PRO A 79 -15.86 9.74 4.64
N ALA A 80 -17.05 9.82 5.24
CA ALA A 80 -18.16 8.91 4.94
C ALA A 80 -18.69 9.07 3.51
N GLU A 81 -18.78 10.32 3.04
CA GLU A 81 -19.22 10.64 1.67
C GLU A 81 -18.19 10.15 0.64
N ARG A 82 -16.88 10.40 0.88
CA ARG A 82 -15.81 9.89 0.01
C ARG A 82 -15.82 8.37 -0.08
N LEU A 83 -15.97 7.70 1.05
CA LEU A 83 -16.02 6.24 1.07
C LEU A 83 -17.25 5.71 0.32
N ALA A 84 -18.42 6.32 0.51
CA ALA A 84 -19.63 5.95 -0.21
C ALA A 84 -19.48 6.14 -1.73
N ALA A 85 -18.86 7.25 -2.17
CA ALA A 85 -18.55 7.48 -3.57
C ALA A 85 -17.59 6.42 -4.13
N GLY A 86 -16.55 6.06 -3.38
CA GLY A 86 -15.58 5.04 -3.77
C GLY A 86 -16.19 3.65 -3.93
N LEU A 87 -17.07 3.26 -3.01
CA LEU A 87 -17.77 1.97 -3.06
C LEU A 87 -18.77 1.85 -4.22
N ALA A 88 -19.11 2.95 -4.89
CA ALA A 88 -19.93 2.95 -6.10
C ALA A 88 -19.11 2.80 -7.39
N LEU A 89 -17.77 2.87 -7.32
CA LEU A 89 -16.88 2.74 -8.47
C LEU A 89 -16.58 1.26 -8.77
N ASP A 90 -16.30 0.98 -10.04
CA ASP A 90 -15.85 -0.33 -10.50
C ASP A 90 -14.31 -0.40 -10.48
N ALA A 91 -13.77 -1.19 -9.55
CA ALA A 91 -12.33 -1.41 -9.42
C ALA A 91 -11.70 -2.01 -10.69
N GLU A 92 -12.42 -2.88 -11.40
CA GLU A 92 -11.91 -3.55 -12.59
C GLU A 92 -11.77 -2.56 -13.74
N ALA A 93 -12.77 -1.68 -13.94
CA ALA A 93 -12.73 -0.62 -14.92
C ALA A 93 -11.63 0.42 -14.62
N LEU A 94 -11.41 0.74 -13.34
CA LEU A 94 -10.33 1.65 -12.92
C LEU A 94 -8.94 1.08 -13.24
N LEU A 95 -8.72 -0.21 -12.99
CA LEU A 95 -7.41 -0.85 -13.18
C LEU A 95 -7.15 -1.32 -14.61
N ASN A 96 -8.20 -1.53 -15.41
CA ASN A 96 -8.10 -2.11 -16.74
C ASN A 96 -8.77 -1.23 -17.81
N PRO A 97 -8.40 0.07 -17.93
CA PRO A 97 -9.05 0.99 -18.86
C PRO A 97 -8.86 0.59 -20.34
N LYS A 98 -7.93 -0.32 -20.64
CA LYS A 98 -7.63 -0.85 -21.98
C LYS A 98 -7.93 -2.35 -22.14
N GLY A 99 -8.62 -2.97 -21.17
CA GLY A 99 -8.87 -4.41 -21.13
C GLY A 99 -8.04 -5.12 -20.06
N GLY A 100 -8.61 -6.17 -19.47
CA GLY A 100 -8.00 -6.90 -18.36
C GLY A 100 -7.00 -7.96 -18.82
N PHE A 101 -6.05 -8.33 -17.94
CA PHE A 101 -5.09 -9.40 -18.21
C PHE A 101 -5.77 -10.75 -18.57
N GLY A 102 -6.95 -11.01 -18.00
CA GLY A 102 -7.73 -12.23 -18.30
C GLY A 102 -8.32 -12.27 -19.71
N GLU A 103 -8.33 -11.15 -20.44
CA GLU A 103 -8.81 -11.04 -21.82
C GLU A 103 -7.69 -11.29 -22.85
N LEU A 104 -6.43 -11.33 -22.41
CA LEU A 104 -5.30 -11.64 -23.28
C LEU A 104 -5.37 -13.09 -23.76
N ASP A 105 -5.01 -13.30 -25.02
CA ASP A 105 -4.86 -14.66 -25.55
C ASP A 105 -3.59 -15.33 -25.00
N ASP A 106 -3.54 -16.66 -25.10
CA ASP A 106 -2.40 -17.43 -24.60
C ASP A 106 -1.09 -16.99 -25.25
N ARG A 107 -1.11 -16.58 -26.52
CA ARG A 107 0.10 -16.14 -27.22
C ARG A 107 0.69 -14.87 -26.62
N ALA A 108 -0.15 -13.90 -26.27
CA ALA A 108 0.30 -12.66 -25.64
C ALA A 108 0.88 -12.92 -24.25
N VAL A 109 0.24 -13.80 -23.46
CA VAL A 109 0.74 -14.17 -22.13
C VAL A 109 2.06 -14.94 -22.24
N GLU A 110 2.18 -15.91 -23.16
CA GLU A 110 3.42 -16.66 -23.37
C GLU A 110 4.56 -15.75 -23.86
N ALA A 111 4.26 -14.70 -24.65
CA ALA A 111 5.27 -13.72 -25.05
C ALA A 111 5.84 -12.96 -23.84
N MET A 112 4.97 -12.48 -22.94
CA MET A 112 5.42 -11.83 -21.69
C MET A 112 6.18 -12.79 -20.77
N LEU A 113 5.76 -14.06 -20.71
CA LEU A 113 6.47 -15.07 -19.92
C LEU A 113 7.85 -15.41 -20.50
N ALA A 114 8.03 -15.31 -21.82
CA ALA A 114 9.31 -15.49 -22.49
C ALA A 114 10.27 -14.30 -22.26
N GLU A 115 9.72 -13.11 -22.02
CA GLU A 115 10.46 -11.88 -21.66
C GLU A 115 10.78 -11.80 -20.16
N TRP A 116 10.32 -12.76 -19.35
CA TRP A 116 10.58 -12.76 -17.90
C TRP A 116 12.08 -12.67 -17.58
N PRO A 117 12.54 -11.69 -16.78
CA PRO A 117 13.96 -11.47 -16.50
C PRO A 117 14.68 -12.69 -15.92
N GLY A 118 15.89 -12.94 -16.39
CA GLY A 118 16.76 -14.02 -15.89
C GLY A 118 16.20 -15.43 -16.14
N GLY A 119 15.83 -15.74 -17.39
CA GLY A 119 15.21 -17.00 -17.84
C GLY A 119 15.67 -18.30 -17.15
N GLU A 120 14.78 -19.31 -17.12
CA GLU A 120 14.88 -20.61 -16.41
C GLU A 120 16.15 -20.84 -15.57
N ALA A 121 16.08 -20.56 -14.26
CA ALA A 121 17.00 -21.02 -13.21
C ALA A 121 18.40 -21.46 -13.69
N GLY A 122 19.22 -20.54 -14.20
CA GLY A 122 20.59 -20.90 -14.60
C GLY A 122 21.35 -19.96 -15.53
N GLY A 123 20.96 -18.69 -15.70
CA GLY A 123 21.78 -17.70 -16.42
C GLY A 123 22.78 -17.01 -15.50
N GLU A 124 24.05 -16.99 -15.88
CA GLU A 124 25.11 -16.22 -15.20
C GLU A 124 24.85 -14.70 -15.37
N PHE A 125 24.85 -13.96 -14.26
CA PHE A 125 24.83 -12.50 -14.25
C PHE A 125 26.20 -12.00 -14.70
N ASP A 126 26.24 -11.12 -15.71
CA ASP A 126 27.46 -10.43 -16.12
C ASP A 126 27.64 -9.18 -15.22
N GLU A 127 28.77 -9.07 -14.52
CA GLU A 127 29.03 -8.04 -13.50
C GLU A 127 29.36 -6.66 -14.11
N GLU A 128 29.44 -6.53 -15.43
CA GLU A 128 29.89 -5.31 -16.13
C GLU A 128 28.76 -4.37 -16.62
N ASP A 129 27.49 -4.77 -16.54
CA ASP A 129 26.37 -3.88 -16.81
C ASP A 129 26.03 -3.07 -15.55
N GLU A 130 26.46 -1.80 -15.49
CA GLU A 130 25.99 -0.78 -14.53
C GLU A 130 24.50 -0.39 -14.75
N ASP A 131 23.71 -1.27 -15.38
CA ASP A 131 22.30 -1.06 -15.64
C ASP A 131 21.49 -1.56 -14.44
N TYR A 132 20.76 -0.66 -13.80
CA TYR A 132 19.93 -0.96 -12.63
C TYR A 132 18.72 -1.78 -13.08
N GLY A 133 18.90 -3.10 -13.22
CA GLY A 133 17.81 -4.01 -13.52
C GLY A 133 16.72 -4.02 -12.44
N PRO A 134 15.60 -4.72 -12.69
CA PRO A 134 14.44 -4.73 -11.80
C PRO A 134 14.80 -5.11 -10.35
N GLU A 135 14.51 -4.21 -9.40
CA GLU A 135 14.83 -4.36 -7.98
C GLU A 135 13.59 -4.72 -7.15
N ARG A 136 13.74 -5.74 -6.30
CA ARG A 136 12.70 -6.12 -5.34
C ARG A 136 12.75 -5.21 -4.12
N ILE A 137 11.58 -4.73 -3.71
CA ILE A 137 11.44 -3.99 -2.46
C ILE A 137 11.29 -4.96 -1.30
N ASP A 138 12.31 -5.00 -0.46
CA ASP A 138 12.34 -5.82 0.75
C ASP A 138 11.52 -5.21 1.90
N ARG A 139 11.03 -6.06 2.80
CA ARG A 139 10.23 -5.67 3.99
C ARG A 139 10.93 -4.63 4.87
N THR A 140 12.26 -4.55 4.84
CA THR A 140 13.04 -3.51 5.53
C THR A 140 12.63 -2.09 5.18
N VAL A 141 11.97 -1.83 4.04
CA VAL A 141 11.41 -0.51 3.74
C VAL A 141 10.34 -0.07 4.75
N LEU A 142 9.70 -1.02 5.45
CA LEU A 142 8.75 -0.74 6.53
C LEU A 142 9.43 -0.38 7.84
N THR A 143 10.74 -0.65 7.98
CA THR A 143 11.50 -0.42 9.22
C THR A 143 12.68 0.53 9.05
N HIS A 144 13.07 0.85 7.81
CA HIS A 144 14.19 1.71 7.47
C HIS A 144 13.92 2.55 6.21
N VAL A 145 14.29 3.83 6.26
CA VAL A 145 14.33 4.72 5.10
C VAL A 145 15.72 5.34 5.04
N ARG A 146 16.42 5.17 3.90
CA ARG A 146 17.81 5.65 3.70
C ARG A 146 18.76 5.21 4.82
N GLY A 147 18.61 3.96 5.29
CA GLY A 147 19.46 3.36 6.33
C GLY A 147 19.16 3.81 7.76
N ALA A 148 18.13 4.64 7.99
CA ALA A 148 17.70 5.07 9.32
C ALA A 148 16.36 4.43 9.71
N PRO A 149 16.12 4.09 10.99
CA PRO A 149 14.84 3.55 11.44
C PRO A 149 13.66 4.48 11.10
N ALA A 150 12.67 3.95 10.38
CA ALA A 150 11.41 4.59 10.00
C ALA A 150 10.33 3.49 9.96
N PRO A 151 9.02 3.71 10.16
CA PRO A 151 8.28 4.97 10.35
C PRO A 151 8.61 5.63 11.68
N ALA A 152 8.02 6.78 11.98
CA ALA A 152 8.27 7.52 13.22
C ALA A 152 7.01 7.72 14.08
N GLN A 153 5.84 7.32 13.59
CA GLN A 153 4.57 7.44 14.29
C GLN A 153 3.63 6.27 13.94
N VAL A 154 2.78 5.91 14.89
CA VAL A 154 1.65 5.00 14.70
C VAL A 154 0.36 5.80 14.89
N ALA A 155 -0.55 5.71 13.93
CA ALA A 155 -1.89 6.26 13.98
C ALA A 155 -2.92 5.13 14.13
N LEU A 156 -3.87 5.29 15.06
CA LEU A 156 -4.96 4.36 15.32
C LEU A 156 -6.25 4.90 14.70
N ILE A 157 -6.56 4.46 13.49
CA ILE A 157 -7.68 4.96 12.68
C ILE A 157 -8.89 4.05 12.86
N GLU A 158 -10.06 4.63 13.13
CA GLU A 158 -11.31 3.88 13.05
C GLU A 158 -11.67 3.65 11.57
N ALA A 159 -11.62 2.40 11.14
CA ALA A 159 -11.91 2.00 9.78
C ALA A 159 -12.61 0.65 9.78
N GLY A 160 -13.71 0.53 9.03
CA GLY A 160 -14.42 -0.74 8.90
C GLY A 160 -13.51 -1.81 8.30
N GLU A 161 -12.64 -1.41 7.38
CA GLU A 161 -11.64 -2.25 6.75
C GLU A 161 -10.35 -1.46 6.47
N GLY A 162 -9.19 -2.11 6.53
CA GLY A 162 -7.89 -1.45 6.33
C GLY A 162 -7.72 -0.80 4.96
N TRP A 163 -8.31 -1.38 3.91
CA TRP A 163 -8.27 -0.84 2.55
C TRP A 163 -9.05 0.48 2.37
N GLN A 164 -9.85 0.89 3.35
CA GLN A 164 -10.58 2.17 3.33
C GLN A 164 -9.70 3.37 3.69
N VAL A 165 -8.57 3.12 4.34
CA VAL A 165 -7.74 4.15 4.99
C VAL A 165 -7.35 5.30 4.04
N PRO A 166 -6.80 5.07 2.85
CA PRO A 166 -6.40 6.18 1.97
C PRO A 166 -7.58 7.07 1.57
N THR A 167 -8.75 6.48 1.27
CA THR A 167 -9.98 7.21 0.96
C THR A 167 -10.49 8.02 2.16
N LEU A 168 -10.44 7.43 3.37
CA LEU A 168 -10.83 8.14 4.60
C LEU A 168 -9.94 9.36 4.83
N LEU A 169 -8.63 9.22 4.61
CA LEU A 169 -7.62 10.26 4.82
C LEU A 169 -7.57 11.34 3.74
N ASP A 170 -8.40 11.25 2.68
CA ASP A 170 -8.37 12.14 1.52
C ASP A 170 -7.05 12.09 0.73
N PHE A 171 -6.32 10.97 0.81
CA PHE A 171 -5.06 10.78 0.09
C PHE A 171 -5.32 10.70 -1.42
N GLY A 172 -4.48 11.37 -2.22
CA GLY A 172 -4.51 11.30 -3.69
C GLY A 172 -4.92 12.60 -4.39
N GLY A 173 -5.27 12.51 -5.68
CA GLY A 173 -5.72 13.64 -6.50
C GLY A 173 -4.61 14.61 -6.96
N TRP A 174 -3.35 14.19 -6.89
CA TRP A 174 -2.15 14.88 -7.37
C TRP A 174 -1.32 13.93 -8.24
N ASN A 175 -0.40 14.43 -9.07
CA ASN A 175 0.64 13.64 -9.74
C ASN A 175 0.17 12.28 -10.32
N GLN A 176 -0.98 12.27 -11.00
CA GLN A 176 -1.66 11.06 -11.52
C GLN A 176 -2.02 9.98 -10.49
N CYS A 177 -1.88 10.25 -9.20
CA CYS A 177 -2.46 9.44 -8.16
C CYS A 177 -3.99 9.49 -8.23
N PRO A 178 -4.64 8.33 -8.04
CA PRO A 178 -6.09 8.24 -8.03
C PRO A 178 -6.72 9.31 -7.15
N GLU A 179 -7.90 9.80 -7.55
CA GLU A 179 -8.71 10.63 -6.66
C GLU A 179 -9.08 9.81 -5.41
N PRO A 180 -9.22 10.44 -4.23
CA PRO A 180 -9.36 9.71 -2.97
C PRO A 180 -10.44 8.62 -2.95
N PRO A 181 -11.64 8.79 -3.55
CA PRO A 181 -12.64 7.72 -3.64
C PRO A 181 -12.19 6.46 -4.39
N ALA A 182 -11.27 6.58 -5.35
CA ALA A 182 -10.83 5.45 -6.18
C ALA A 182 -9.91 4.46 -5.43
N HIS A 183 -9.29 4.85 -4.32
CA HIS A 183 -8.42 3.96 -3.55
C HIS A 183 -9.16 2.76 -2.95
N ALA A 184 -10.27 2.99 -2.23
CA ALA A 184 -11.01 1.93 -1.55
C ALA A 184 -11.38 0.72 -2.43
N PRO A 185 -12.05 0.89 -3.60
CA PRO A 185 -12.43 -0.25 -4.45
C PRO A 185 -11.21 -1.00 -5.01
N VAL A 186 -10.16 -0.27 -5.42
CA VAL A 186 -8.92 -0.88 -5.91
C VAL A 186 -8.22 -1.69 -4.83
N LEU A 187 -7.99 -1.09 -3.67
CA LEU A 187 -7.32 -1.74 -2.54
C LEU A 187 -8.14 -2.91 -1.99
N ARG A 188 -9.48 -2.82 -2.01
CA ARG A 188 -10.36 -3.94 -1.66
C ARG A 188 -10.15 -5.13 -2.61
N ARG A 189 -10.10 -4.90 -3.92
CA ARG A 189 -9.86 -5.96 -4.91
C ARG A 189 -8.54 -6.67 -4.65
N TRP A 190 -7.47 -5.92 -4.38
CA TRP A 190 -6.16 -6.50 -4.06
C TRP A 190 -6.12 -7.14 -2.67
N TYR A 191 -6.87 -6.64 -1.69
CA TYR A 191 -7.05 -7.31 -0.41
C TYR A 191 -7.72 -8.67 -0.58
N GLU A 192 -8.80 -8.74 -1.37
CA GLU A 192 -9.52 -10.00 -1.63
C GLU A 192 -8.60 -11.02 -2.35
N ARG A 193 -7.88 -10.58 -3.40
CA ARG A 193 -7.03 -11.46 -4.22
C ARG A 193 -5.70 -11.82 -3.55
N TYR A 194 -5.00 -10.82 -3.02
CA TYR A 194 -3.61 -10.95 -2.55
C TYR A 194 -3.41 -10.64 -1.07
N GLY A 195 -4.49 -10.30 -0.35
CA GLY A 195 -4.40 -9.93 1.05
C GLY A 195 -3.53 -8.70 1.29
N ALA A 196 -3.60 -7.74 0.35
CA ALA A 196 -2.92 -6.45 0.40
C ALA A 196 -3.50 -5.57 1.52
N GLU A 197 -2.69 -5.23 2.50
CA GLU A 197 -3.07 -4.53 3.73
C GLU A 197 -2.30 -3.22 3.86
N VAL A 198 -3.00 -2.11 4.09
CA VAL A 198 -2.38 -0.79 4.22
C VAL A 198 -1.51 -0.75 5.47
N VAL A 199 -0.20 -0.56 5.29
CA VAL A 199 0.76 -0.44 6.39
C VAL A 199 1.17 1.00 6.62
N TRP A 200 1.56 1.69 5.55
CA TRP A 200 2.18 3.01 5.66
C TRP A 200 1.63 3.97 4.63
N VAL A 201 1.47 5.23 5.04
CA VAL A 201 1.03 6.34 4.19
C VAL A 201 1.89 7.56 4.48
N SER A 202 2.40 8.22 3.44
CA SER A 202 3.14 9.49 3.54
C SER A 202 2.49 10.60 2.72
N HIS A 203 3.28 11.62 2.40
CA HIS A 203 2.92 12.68 1.49
C HIS A 203 2.75 12.24 0.03
N ASP A 204 3.36 11.14 -0.37
CA ASP A 204 3.57 10.78 -1.79
C ASP A 204 3.69 9.27 -2.03
N ALA A 205 3.54 8.45 -1.01
CA ALA A 205 3.72 7.01 -1.13
C ALA A 205 2.79 6.23 -0.20
N LEU A 206 2.48 5.01 -0.64
CA LEU A 206 1.61 4.05 0.03
C LEU A 206 2.32 2.70 0.00
N LEU A 207 2.44 2.04 1.15
CA LEU A 207 2.98 0.68 1.23
C LEU A 207 1.92 -0.28 1.73
N LEU A 208 1.81 -1.42 1.05
CA LEU A 208 0.93 -2.52 1.38
C LEU A 208 1.75 -3.72 1.83
N ALA A 209 1.38 -4.36 2.94
CA ALA A 209 1.85 -5.70 3.27
C ALA A 209 1.01 -6.73 2.53
N MET A 210 1.64 -7.78 2.01
CA MET A 210 1.00 -8.82 1.23
C MET A 210 0.91 -10.10 2.04
N THR A 211 -0.31 -10.49 2.45
CA THR A 211 -0.50 -11.74 3.21
C THR A 211 -0.66 -12.97 2.31
N ARG A 212 -0.98 -12.77 1.01
CA ARG A 212 -1.10 -13.81 -0.02
C ARG A 212 -0.52 -13.28 -1.35
N PRO A 213 0.80 -13.03 -1.44
CA PRO A 213 1.38 -12.46 -2.63
C PRO A 213 1.14 -13.34 -3.87
N PRO A 214 1.29 -12.79 -5.09
CA PRO A 214 1.34 -13.61 -6.31
C PRO A 214 2.47 -14.64 -6.20
N VAL A 215 2.16 -15.94 -6.33
CA VAL A 215 3.14 -17.04 -6.18
C VAL A 215 3.44 -17.75 -7.50
N THR A 216 2.85 -17.28 -8.60
CA THR A 216 3.10 -17.79 -9.95
C THR A 216 3.39 -16.62 -10.89
N ARG A 217 4.22 -16.84 -11.91
CA ARG A 217 4.52 -15.82 -12.93
C ARG A 217 3.26 -15.24 -13.56
N ARG A 218 2.25 -16.09 -13.85
CA ARG A 218 0.97 -15.63 -14.40
C ARG A 218 0.17 -14.76 -13.43
N GLN A 219 0.15 -15.08 -12.13
CA GLN A 219 -0.46 -14.19 -11.13
C GLN A 219 0.31 -12.88 -11.00
N ALA A 220 1.64 -12.94 -11.03
CA ALA A 220 2.50 -11.77 -10.95
C ALA A 220 2.29 -10.83 -12.16
N LEU A 221 2.25 -11.39 -13.38
CA LEU A 221 1.90 -10.65 -14.59
C LEU A 221 0.50 -10.03 -14.50
N ALA A 222 -0.49 -10.77 -13.97
CA ALA A 222 -1.83 -10.23 -13.79
C ALA A 222 -1.88 -9.05 -12.79
N PHE A 223 -1.04 -9.07 -11.75
CA PHE A 223 -0.94 -7.96 -10.81
C PHE A 223 -0.16 -6.78 -11.40
N ALA A 224 0.99 -7.05 -12.02
CA ALA A 224 1.79 -6.05 -12.72
C ALA A 224 1.01 -5.36 -13.85
N TRP A 225 0.09 -6.06 -14.51
CA TRP A 225 -0.81 -5.48 -15.52
C TRP A 225 -1.73 -4.40 -14.94
N GLU A 226 -2.26 -4.61 -13.73
CA GLU A 226 -3.14 -3.65 -13.05
C GLU A 226 -2.36 -2.45 -12.47
N TYR A 227 -1.08 -2.65 -12.12
CA TYR A 227 -0.28 -1.72 -11.32
C TYR A 227 -0.13 -0.31 -11.96
N PRO A 228 0.25 -0.15 -13.25
CA PRO A 228 0.47 1.18 -13.86
C PRO A 228 -0.80 2.04 -13.93
N SER A 229 -1.99 1.42 -13.97
CA SER A 229 -3.27 2.15 -13.93
C SER A 229 -3.52 2.83 -12.57
N TYR A 230 -2.91 2.31 -11.51
CA TYR A 230 -3.01 2.88 -10.16
C TYR A 230 -1.83 3.80 -9.83
N CYS A 231 -0.63 3.46 -10.31
CA CYS A 231 0.60 4.19 -10.00
C CYS A 231 1.63 3.97 -11.12
N LEU A 232 1.57 4.81 -12.16
CA LEU A 232 2.48 4.73 -13.30
C LEU A 232 3.93 4.98 -12.89
N ASP A 233 4.18 6.09 -12.19
CA ASP A 233 5.52 6.46 -11.66
C ASP A 233 6.08 5.43 -10.68
N GLY A 234 5.21 4.57 -10.14
CA GLY A 234 5.60 3.49 -9.26
C GLY A 234 6.41 2.40 -9.96
N MET A 235 6.48 2.34 -11.29
CA MET A 235 7.36 1.42 -12.01
C MET A 235 8.84 1.77 -11.80
N ASP A 236 9.17 3.08 -11.79
CA ASP A 236 10.52 3.59 -11.54
C ASP A 236 11.04 3.18 -10.15
N ALA A 237 10.14 3.04 -9.17
CA ALA A 237 10.49 2.58 -7.83
C ALA A 237 11.01 1.13 -7.78
N TYR A 238 10.79 0.34 -8.85
CA TYR A 238 11.30 -1.01 -9.02
C TYR A 238 12.34 -1.12 -10.12
N GLY A 239 12.73 -0.02 -10.79
CA GLY A 239 13.62 -0.08 -11.96
C GLY A 239 13.07 -0.99 -13.07
N ALA A 240 11.74 -1.04 -13.22
CA ALA A 240 11.08 -1.92 -14.18
C ALA A 240 10.70 -1.14 -15.44
N ASP A 241 11.18 -1.60 -16.61
CA ASP A 241 10.88 -0.94 -17.89
C ASP A 241 9.58 -1.45 -18.52
N ASP A 242 9.17 -2.67 -18.16
CA ASP A 242 7.96 -3.29 -18.68
C ASP A 242 7.18 -4.14 -17.65
N ILE A 243 6.12 -4.81 -18.13
CA ILE A 243 5.25 -5.64 -17.29
C ILE A 243 5.96 -6.91 -16.80
N PRO A 244 6.69 -7.68 -17.64
CA PRO A 244 7.55 -8.76 -17.17
C PRO A 244 8.54 -8.36 -16.07
N ASP A 245 9.24 -7.23 -16.22
CA ASP A 245 10.16 -6.70 -15.22
C ASP A 245 9.46 -6.47 -13.88
N LEU A 246 8.36 -5.70 -13.92
CA LEU A 246 7.58 -5.39 -12.73
C LEU A 246 7.01 -6.65 -12.08
N ALA A 247 6.50 -7.60 -12.88
CA ALA A 247 6.00 -8.87 -12.39
C ALA A 247 7.11 -9.68 -11.68
N SER A 248 8.34 -9.62 -12.18
CA SER A 248 9.49 -10.26 -11.54
C SER A 248 9.81 -9.66 -10.17
N CYS A 249 9.56 -8.36 -9.98
CA CYS A 249 9.70 -7.72 -8.68
C CYS A 249 8.59 -8.10 -7.70
N LEU A 250 7.35 -8.22 -8.21
CA LEU A 250 6.14 -8.40 -7.42
C LEU A 250 5.82 -9.85 -7.05
N ILE A 251 6.37 -10.85 -7.75
CA ILE A 251 6.22 -12.26 -7.37
C ILE A 251 6.79 -12.47 -5.96
N ASP A 252 6.07 -13.19 -5.10
CA ASP A 252 6.45 -13.45 -3.69
C ASP A 252 6.76 -12.20 -2.85
N ALA A 253 6.34 -11.00 -3.28
CA ALA A 253 6.65 -9.76 -2.59
C ALA A 253 5.91 -9.67 -1.25
N GLU A 254 6.63 -9.49 -0.14
CA GLU A 254 6.02 -9.26 1.17
C GLU A 254 5.43 -7.85 1.32
N VAL A 255 5.97 -6.90 0.54
CA VAL A 255 5.57 -5.50 0.55
C VAL A 255 5.49 -4.98 -0.87
N VAL A 256 4.46 -4.19 -1.15
CA VAL A 256 4.30 -3.45 -2.41
C VAL A 256 4.31 -1.97 -2.07
N ARG A 257 5.23 -1.24 -2.68
CA ARG A 257 5.31 0.22 -2.62
C ARG A 257 4.61 0.82 -3.84
N PHE A 258 3.90 1.91 -3.62
CA PHE A 258 3.46 2.87 -4.63
C PHE A 258 4.06 4.23 -4.29
N TRP A 259 4.47 4.99 -5.30
CA TRP A 259 5.09 6.30 -5.15
C TRP A 259 4.71 7.19 -6.34
N TRP A 260 4.48 8.48 -6.07
CA TRP A 260 4.11 9.47 -7.07
C TRP A 260 4.92 10.75 -6.85
N ASP A 261 5.51 11.33 -7.91
CA ASP A 261 6.40 12.51 -7.83
C ASP A 261 5.66 13.85 -7.94
#